data_AF-A0AAP9SF74-F1
#
_entry.id   AF-A0AAP9SF74-F1
#
_cell.length_a   1.000
_cell.length_b   1.000
_cell.length_c   1.000
_cell.angle_alpha   90.00
_cell.angle_beta   90.00
_cell.angle_gamma   90.00
#
_symmetry.space_group_name_H-M   'P 1'
#
loop_
_entity.id
_entity.type
_entity.pdbx_description
1 polymer ?
#
loop_
_entity_poly.entity_id
_entity_poly.type
_entity_poly.pdbx_seq_one_letter_code
_entity_poly.pdbx_strand_id
1 'polypeptide(L)'
;MPLDAIAERAKKYQPKPKITYKMIQEYVEKKYGFRVHTAYIAEVKRSLGLTMYDAPNAVEELKQPRKHPPKEKVEAIKAALKYFEVM
;
A
#
# COMPACT_ATOMS: atom_id res chain seq x y z
N MET A 1 11.11 -11.46 36.89
CA MET A 1 10.73 -11.67 35.48
C MET A 1 11.97 -11.46 34.62
N PRO A 2 12.48 -12.49 33.93
CA PRO A 2 13.69 -12.37 33.11
C PRO A 2 13.43 -11.51 31.87
N LEU A 3 14.34 -10.58 31.60
CA LEU A 3 14.25 -9.63 30.49
C LEU A 3 14.24 -10.33 29.11
N ASP A 4 14.86 -11.51 29.03
CA ASP A 4 14.93 -12.32 27.81
C ASP A 4 13.56 -12.75 27.28
N ALA A 5 12.60 -13.06 28.17
CA ALA A 5 11.25 -13.45 27.77
C ALA A 5 10.45 -12.28 27.16
N ILE A 6 10.78 -11.04 27.54
CA ILE A 6 10.18 -9.82 26.98
C ILE A 6 10.78 -9.55 25.59
N ALA A 7 12.09 -9.75 25.44
CA ALA A 7 12.78 -9.59 24.16
C ALA A 7 12.32 -10.62 23.10
N GLU A 8 12.11 -11.89 23.48
CA GLU A 8 11.58 -12.91 22.55
C GLU A 8 10.14 -12.61 22.11
N ARG A 9 9.28 -12.14 23.02
CA ARG A 9 7.92 -11.70 22.68
C ARG A 9 7.92 -10.47 21.78
N ALA A 10 8.80 -9.51 22.02
CA ALA A 10 8.96 -8.33 21.18
C ALA A 10 9.45 -8.68 19.76
N LYS A 11 10.36 -9.66 19.63
CA LYS A 11 10.79 -10.19 18.32
C LYS A 11 9.65 -10.89 17.58
N LYS A 12 8.83 -11.69 18.27
CA LYS A 12 7.61 -12.32 17.69
C LYS A 12 6.55 -11.30 17.27
N TYR A 13 6.49 -10.16 17.93
CA TYR A 13 5.55 -9.07 17.65
C TYR A 13 6.14 -7.93 16.82
N GLN A 14 7.27 -8.10 16.13
CA GLN A 14 7.66 -7.11 15.14
C GLN A 14 6.59 -7.07 14.05
N PRO A 15 5.79 -6.00 13.95
CA PRO A 15 4.82 -5.92 12.88
C PRO A 15 5.63 -5.91 11.58
N LYS A 16 5.29 -6.82 10.65
CA LYS A 16 5.80 -6.72 9.27
C LYS A 16 5.66 -5.27 8.84
N PRO A 17 6.70 -4.63 8.30
CA PRO A 17 6.67 -3.22 7.97
C PRO A 17 5.42 -2.94 7.14
N LYS A 18 4.43 -2.29 7.76
CA LYS A 18 3.17 -2.01 7.08
C LYS A 18 3.49 -0.95 6.03
N ILE A 19 3.48 -1.35 4.77
CA ILE A 19 3.71 -0.41 3.68
C ILE A 19 2.56 0.57 3.63
N THR A 20 2.88 1.78 4.10
CA THR A 20 1.94 2.89 4.13
C THR A 20 1.81 3.49 2.74
N TYR A 21 0.65 4.11 2.45
CA TYR A 21 0.42 4.80 1.19
C TYR A 21 1.48 5.89 0.91
N LYS A 22 2.03 6.51 1.95
CA LYS A 22 3.11 7.51 1.84
C LYS A 22 4.41 6.93 1.28
N MET A 23 4.82 5.73 1.70
CA MET A 23 6.06 5.11 1.21
C MET A 23 6.00 4.79 -0.28
N ILE A 24 4.83 4.36 -0.75
CA ILE A 24 4.58 4.12 -2.18
C ILE A 24 4.63 5.44 -2.96
N GLN A 25 4.01 6.51 -2.44
CA GLN A 25 4.04 7.82 -3.08
C GLN A 25 5.47 8.35 -3.23
N GLU A 26 6.27 8.26 -2.16
CA GLU A 26 7.64 8.76 -2.15
C GLU A 26 8.55 7.93 -3.06
N TYR A 27 8.37 6.61 -3.11
CA TYR A 27 9.11 5.75 -4.04
C TYR A 27 8.83 6.11 -5.50
N VAL A 28 7.55 6.32 -5.84
CA VAL A 28 7.17 6.67 -7.21
C VAL A 28 7.65 8.08 -7.57
N GLU A 29 7.56 9.03 -6.64
CA GLU A 29 8.04 10.40 -6.84
C GLU A 29 9.55 10.44 -7.05
N LYS A 30 10.34 9.70 -6.25
CA LYS A 30 11.79 9.63 -6.39
C LYS A 30 12.25 8.88 -7.65
N LYS A 31 11.54 7.80 -8.04
CA LYS A 31 11.96 6.93 -9.15
C LYS A 31 11.45 7.39 -10.51
N TYR A 32 10.23 7.93 -10.57
CA TYR A 32 9.56 8.30 -11.81
C TYR A 32 9.29 9.80 -11.93
N GLY A 33 9.53 10.60 -10.88
CA GLY A 33 9.38 12.05 -10.93
C GLY A 33 7.94 12.55 -10.92
N PHE A 34 6.96 11.70 -10.60
CA PHE A 34 5.55 12.12 -10.52
C PHE A 34 4.85 11.63 -9.26
N ARG A 35 3.84 12.41 -8.83
CA ARG A 35 3.01 12.09 -7.66
C ARG A 35 1.84 11.19 -8.03
N VAL A 36 1.59 10.20 -7.19
CA VAL A 36 0.50 9.23 -7.34
C VAL A 36 -0.60 9.50 -6.31
N HIS A 37 -1.84 9.52 -6.79
CA HIS A 37 -3.00 9.67 -5.92
C HIS A 37 -3.25 8.38 -5.12
N THR A 38 -3.64 8.50 -3.85
CA THR A 38 -3.93 7.35 -2.97
C THR A 38 -5.01 6.43 -3.55
N ALA A 39 -5.97 7.00 -4.28
CA ALA A 39 -7.01 6.25 -4.98
C ALA A 39 -6.46 5.28 -6.03
N TYR A 40 -5.40 5.66 -6.75
CA TYR A 40 -4.77 4.79 -7.74
C TYR A 40 -4.01 3.64 -7.08
N ILE A 41 -3.34 3.92 -5.96
CA ILE A 41 -2.68 2.87 -5.17
C ILE A 41 -3.71 1.87 -4.67
N ALA A 42 -4.86 2.37 -4.20
CA ALA A 42 -5.95 1.54 -3.76
C ALA A 42 -6.50 0.65 -4.89
N GLU A 43 -6.73 1.21 -6.06
CA GLU A 43 -7.25 0.49 -7.23
C GLU A 43 -6.29 -0.60 -7.74
N VAL A 44 -4.98 -0.30 -7.78
CA VAL A 44 -3.94 -1.27 -8.15
C VAL A 44 -3.81 -2.38 -7.11
N LYS A 45 -3.86 -2.05 -5.81
CA LYS A 45 -3.89 -3.06 -4.73
C LYS A 45 -5.13 -3.96 -4.83
N ARG A 46 -6.30 -3.37 -5.08
CA ARG A 46 -7.57 -4.09 -5.30
C ARG A 46 -7.49 -5.04 -6.49
N SER A 47 -6.87 -4.58 -7.58
CA SER A 47 -6.68 -5.40 -8.80
C SER A 47 -5.73 -6.59 -8.58
N LEU A 48 -4.83 -6.50 -7.60
CA LEU A 48 -3.87 -7.56 -7.25
C LEU A 48 -4.39 -8.53 -6.16
N GLY A 49 -5.63 -8.36 -5.69
CA GLY A 49 -6.20 -9.22 -4.65
C GLY A 49 -5.61 -9.03 -3.26
N LEU A 50 -4.84 -7.94 -3.04
CA LEU A 50 -4.35 -7.59 -1.70
C LEU A 50 -5.53 -7.12 -0.86
N THR A 51 -5.82 -7.84 0.24
CA THR A 51 -6.95 -7.56 1.13
C THR A 51 -6.90 -6.11 1.63
N MET A 52 -7.88 -5.31 1.24
CA MET A 52 -8.19 -4.08 1.95
C MET A 52 -9.04 -4.42 3.17
N TYR A 53 -8.75 -3.75 4.29
CA TYR A 53 -9.75 -3.58 5.32
C TYR A 53 -10.85 -2.73 4.70
N ASP A 54 -12.04 -3.30 4.45
CA ASP A 54 -13.17 -2.51 3.98
C ASP A 54 -13.43 -1.43 5.03
N ALA A 55 -13.27 -0.18 4.63
CA ALA A 55 -13.67 0.92 5.49
C ALA A 55 -15.21 0.83 5.60
N PRO A 56 -15.80 0.87 6.80
CA PRO A 56 -17.24 0.71 7.00
C PRO A 56 -18.09 1.81 6.31
N ASN A 57 -17.42 2.84 5.79
CA ASN A 57 -17.95 3.96 5.02
C ASN A 57 -17.65 3.84 3.51
N ALA A 58 -17.39 2.62 3.01
CA ALA A 58 -17.33 2.32 1.58
C ALA A 58 -18.72 2.53 0.95
N VAL A 59 -18.94 3.73 0.41
CA VAL A 59 -20.07 4.00 -0.48
C VAL A 59 -20.00 3.04 -1.67
N GLU A 60 -21.06 2.26 -1.84
CA GLU A 60 -21.21 1.19 -2.83
C GLU A 60 -21.11 1.70 -4.28
N GLU A 61 -21.39 2.99 -4.48
CA GLU A 61 -21.41 3.63 -5.79
C GLU A 61 -20.67 4.97 -5.75
N LEU A 62 -19.43 4.97 -6.24
CA LEU A 62 -18.78 6.21 -6.66
C LEU A 62 -19.56 6.76 -7.85
N LYS A 63 -20.48 7.69 -7.59
CA LYS A 63 -21.29 8.47 -8.56
C LYS A 63 -20.49 9.17 -9.68
N GLN A 64 -19.16 9.09 -9.66
CA GLN A 64 -18.30 9.52 -10.74
C GLN A 64 -17.37 8.36 -11.12
N PRO A 65 -17.35 7.91 -12.40
CA PRO A 65 -16.33 6.98 -12.85
C PRO A 65 -14.98 7.65 -12.62
N ARG A 66 -14.25 7.19 -11.59
CA ARG A 66 -12.90 7.67 -11.34
C ARG A 66 -12.11 7.33 -12.60
N LYS A 67 -11.51 8.34 -13.23
CA LYS A 67 -10.63 8.13 -14.38
C LYS A 67 -9.57 7.12 -13.96
N HIS A 68 -9.53 5.97 -14.63
CA HIS A 68 -8.53 4.95 -14.35
C HIS A 68 -7.14 5.58 -14.42
N PRO A 69 -6.23 5.22 -13.51
CA PRO A 69 -4.86 5.70 -13.58
C PRO A 69 -4.27 5.39 -14.96
N PRO A 70 -3.48 6.31 -15.54
CA PRO A 70 -2.67 6.00 -16.71
C PRO A 70 -1.83 4.75 -16.47
N LYS A 71 -1.61 3.93 -17.50
CA LYS A 71 -0.83 2.68 -17.41
C LYS A 71 0.54 2.90 -16.76
N GLU A 72 1.19 4.03 -17.04
CA GLU A 72 2.47 4.44 -16.43
C GLU A 72 2.39 4.54 -14.90
N LYS A 73 1.31 5.12 -14.36
CA LYS A 73 1.12 5.22 -12.91
C LYS A 73 0.85 3.86 -12.29
N VAL A 74 0.12 2.99 -13.00
CA VAL A 74 -0.14 1.61 -12.57
C VAL A 74 1.17 0.83 -12.47
N GLU A 75 2.05 0.92 -13.48
CA GLU A 75 3.36 0.26 -13.45
C GLU A 75 4.24 0.79 -12.34
N ALA A 76 4.28 2.11 -12.11
CA ALA A 76 5.06 2.69 -11.03
C ALA A 76 4.57 2.22 -9.65
N ILE A 77 3.25 2.13 -9.44
CA ILE A 77 2.67 1.58 -8.21
C ILE A 77 3.01 0.09 -8.06
N LYS A 78 2.87 -0.71 -9.13
CA LYS A 78 3.26 -2.13 -9.10
C LYS A 78 4.74 -2.32 -8.79
N ALA A 79 5.61 -1.49 -9.37
CA ALA A 79 7.04 -1.51 -9.11
C ALA A 79 7.35 -1.16 -7.65
N ALA A 80 6.66 -0.17 -7.08
CA ALA A 80 6.77 0.16 -5.65
C ALA A 80 6.30 -1.00 -4.77
N LEU A 81 5.14 -1.60 -5.07
CA LEU A 81 4.60 -2.74 -4.32
C LEU A 81 5.55 -3.95 -4.36
N LYS A 82 6.17 -4.23 -5.51
CA LYS A 82 7.19 -5.27 -5.68
C LYS A 82 8.47 -4.96 -4.93
N TYR A 83 8.92 -3.70 -4.93
CA TYR A 83 10.11 -3.27 -4.19
C TYR A 83 9.96 -3.48 -2.68
N PHE A 84 8.75 -3.28 -2.17
CA PHE A 84 8.46 -3.46 -0.75
C PHE A 84 8.03 -4.89 -0.38
N GLU A 85 8.12 -5.87 -1.28
CA GLU A 85 7.74 -7.28 -1.03
C GLU A 85 6.31 -7.41 -0.46
N VAL A 86 5.40 -6.52 -0.86
CA VAL A 86 3.95 -6.65 -0.55
C VAL A 86 3.33 -7.79 -1.36
N MET A 87 3.98 -8.14 -2.47
CA MET A 87 3.61 -9.16 -3.44
C MET A 87 4.64 -10.27 -3.44
#